data_AF-A0A3E0IS75-F1
#
_entry.id   AF-A0A3E0IS75-F1
#
_cell.length_a   1.000
_cell.length_b   1.000
_cell.length_c   1.000
_cell.angle_alpha   90.00
_cell.angle_beta   90.00
_cell.angle_gamma   90.00
#
_symmetry.space_group_name_H-M   'P 1'
#
loop_
_entity.id
_entity.type
_entity.pdbx_description
1 polymer ?
#
loop_
_entity_poly.entity_id
_entity_poly.type
_entity_poly.pdbx_seq_one_letter_code
_entity_poly.pdbx_strand_id
1 'polypeptide(L)'
;MDIASQILNGEDLSPEEAYTLFTDEKIDTMDLVNEAYQLRKYYYGHKVKLNMILNAKSGICPEDCGYCGQSREMKKKQRYALIPENQITEGAKVA
;
A
#
# COMPACT_ATOMS: atom_id res chain seq x y z
N MET A 1 8.98 20.77 -10.36
CA MET A 1 7.60 21.16 -10.00
C MET A 1 7.70 21.82 -8.62
N ASP A 2 6.60 22.25 -7.99
CA ASP A 2 6.65 22.82 -6.62
C ASP A 2 5.53 22.27 -5.72
N ILE A 3 5.05 21.09 -6.07
CA ILE A 3 3.85 20.46 -5.47
C ILE A 3 4.11 20.13 -4.00
N ALA A 4 5.30 19.62 -3.69
CA ALA A 4 5.65 19.32 -2.31
C ALA A 4 5.67 20.58 -1.44
N SER A 5 6.22 21.69 -1.93
CA SER A 5 6.26 22.95 -1.19
C SER A 5 4.86 23.51 -0.96
N GLN A 6 3.99 23.47 -1.98
CA GLN A 6 2.59 23.88 -1.87
C GLN A 6 1.86 23.09 -0.77
N ILE A 7 1.99 21.76 -0.79
CA ILE A 7 1.39 20.88 0.22
C ILE A 7 1.95 21.17 1.62
N LEU A 8 3.25 21.41 1.76
CA LEU A 8 3.86 21.76 3.04
C LEU A 8 3.42 23.15 3.55
N ASN A 9 2.99 24.04 2.65
CA ASN A 9 2.42 25.34 2.98
C ASN A 9 0.91 25.29 3.30
N GLY A 10 0.30 24.10 3.27
CA GLY A 10 -1.10 23.87 3.63
C GLY A 10 -2.07 23.95 2.45
N GLU A 11 -1.57 23.93 1.22
CA GLU A 11 -2.42 23.78 0.03
C GLU A 11 -2.75 22.30 -0.20
N ASP A 12 -3.99 22.01 -0.59
CA ASP A 12 -4.40 20.65 -0.98
C ASP A 12 -4.29 20.47 -2.49
N LEU A 13 -3.96 19.25 -2.92
CA LEU A 13 -4.01 18.88 -4.34
C LEU A 13 -5.46 18.60 -4.75
N SER A 14 -5.95 19.30 -5.77
CA SER A 14 -7.28 19.05 -6.33
C SER A 14 -7.34 17.72 -7.10
N PRO A 15 -8.53 17.09 -7.24
CA PRO A 15 -8.70 15.90 -8.07
C PRO A 15 -8.25 16.10 -9.53
N GLU A 16 -8.48 17.28 -10.10
CA GLU A 16 -8.09 17.63 -11.47
C GLU A 16 -6.57 17.68 -11.61
N GLU A 17 -5.87 18.32 -10.68
CA GLU A 17 -4.41 18.34 -10.66
C GLU A 17 -3.83 16.93 -10.49
N ALA A 18 -4.38 16.14 -9.56
CA ALA A 18 -3.95 14.75 -9.36
C ALA A 18 -4.12 13.92 -10.63
N TYR A 19 -5.21 14.12 -11.37
CA TYR A 19 -5.45 13.46 -12.65
C TYR A 19 -4.44 13.90 -13.71
N THR A 20 -4.11 15.19 -13.79
CA THR A 20 -3.07 15.70 -14.70
C THR A 20 -1.71 15.09 -14.36
N LEU A 21 -1.31 15.06 -13.08
CA LEU A 21 -0.04 14.44 -12.66
C LEU A 21 0.05 12.96 -13.04
N PHE A 22 -1.08 12.25 -13.03
CA PHE A 22 -1.14 10.83 -13.38
C PHE A 22 -1.09 10.58 -14.90
N THR A 23 -1.60 11.51 -15.71
CA THR A 23 -1.85 11.27 -17.14
C THR A 23 -0.93 12.03 -18.10
N ASP A 24 -0.30 13.13 -17.66
CA ASP A 24 0.56 13.92 -18.53
C ASP A 24 1.91 13.23 -18.77
N GLU A 25 2.08 12.70 -19.99
CA GLU A 25 3.29 12.01 -20.44
C GLU A 25 4.54 12.91 -20.47
N LYS A 26 4.39 14.23 -20.36
CA LYS A 26 5.53 15.17 -20.27
C LYS A 26 6.15 15.19 -18.88
N ILE A 27 5.44 14.72 -17.87
CA ILE A 27 5.91 14.69 -16.50
C ILE A 27 6.79 13.45 -16.32
N ASP A 28 8.08 13.67 -16.02
CA ASP A 28 8.98 12.57 -15.73
C ASP A 28 8.63 11.92 -14.38
N THR A 29 8.61 10.59 -14.36
CA THR A 29 8.27 9.83 -13.15
C THR A 29 9.24 10.12 -12.01
N MET A 30 10.52 10.35 -12.28
CA MET A 30 11.52 10.62 -11.26
C MET A 30 11.35 12.00 -10.63
N ASP A 31 10.81 12.98 -11.36
CA ASP A 31 10.46 14.27 -10.79
C ASP A 31 9.32 14.10 -9.76
N LEU A 32 8.28 13.32 -10.08
CA LEU A 32 7.20 13.00 -9.13
C LEU A 32 7.70 12.22 -7.91
N VAL A 33 8.61 11.25 -8.11
CA VAL A 33 9.24 10.52 -7.01
C VAL A 33 10.02 11.46 -6.10
N ASN A 34 10.70 12.47 -6.65
CA ASN A 34 11.40 13.47 -5.86
C ASN A 34 10.42 14.37 -5.06
N GLU A 35 9.33 14.85 -5.66
CA GLU A 35 8.28 15.60 -4.94
C GLU A 35 7.72 14.78 -3.77
N ALA A 36 7.36 13.52 -4.02
CA ALA A 36 6.88 12.60 -2.99
C ALA A 36 7.93 12.34 -1.89
N TYR A 37 9.22 12.27 -2.26
CA TYR A 37 10.31 12.12 -1.31
C TYR A 37 10.44 13.32 -0.37
N GLN A 38 10.28 14.56 -0.87
CA GLN A 38 10.35 15.75 0.00
C GLN A 38 9.27 15.71 1.09
N LEU A 39 8.02 15.38 0.71
CA LEU A 39 6.92 15.21 1.68
C LEU A 39 7.21 14.09 2.68
N ARG A 40 7.60 12.90 2.18
CA ARG A 40 7.93 11.76 3.04
C ARG A 40 9.06 12.10 4.01
N LYS A 41 10.11 12.78 3.55
CA LYS A 41 11.26 13.20 4.37
C LYS A 41 10.87 14.23 5.41
N TYR A 42 9.99 15.18 5.07
CA TYR A 42 9.51 16.17 6.03
C TYR A 42 8.77 15.51 7.20
N TYR A 43 7.80 14.63 6.91
CA TYR A 43 6.97 14.00 7.96
C TYR A 43 7.65 12.83 8.68
N TYR A 44 8.47 12.03 7.98
CA TYR A 44 8.99 10.76 8.50
C TYR A 44 10.53 10.69 8.53
N GLY A 45 11.22 11.71 8.04
CA GLY A 45 12.68 11.70 7.91
C GLY A 45 13.15 10.54 7.05
N HIS A 46 14.17 9.83 7.55
CA HIS A 46 14.68 8.60 6.93
C HIS A 46 14.17 7.32 7.61
N LYS A 47 13.22 7.42 8.54
CA LYS A 47 12.73 6.27 9.32
C LYS A 47 11.92 5.32 8.45
N VAL A 48 12.08 4.03 8.68
CA VAL A 48 11.29 2.96 8.05
C VAL A 48 10.52 2.23 9.15
N LYS A 49 9.20 2.12 9.01
CA LYS A 49 8.36 1.32 9.90
C LYS A 49 8.22 -0.08 9.31
N LEU A 50 8.75 -1.07 10.00
CA LEU A 50 8.53 -2.47 9.67
C LEU A 50 7.19 -2.91 10.25
N ASN A 51 6.39 -3.60 9.44
CA ASN A 51 5.14 -4.23 9.88
C ASN A 51 5.17 -5.68 9.42
N MET A 52 5.03 -6.62 10.35
CA MET A 52 4.90 -8.04 10.04
C MET A 52 3.43 -8.38 9.85
N ILE A 53 3.11 -9.10 8.76
CA ILE A 53 1.76 -9.54 8.45
C ILE A 53 1.74 -11.08 8.46
N LEU A 54 0.82 -11.66 9.21
CA LEU A 54 0.59 -13.10 9.27
C LEU A 54 -0.73 -13.46 8.55
N ASN A 55 -0.67 -14.38 7.60
CA ASN A 55 -1.86 -14.89 6.93
C ASN A 55 -2.64 -15.85 7.85
N ALA A 56 -3.64 -15.34 8.55
CA ALA A 56 -4.44 -16.13 9.50
C ALA A 56 -5.39 -17.14 8.84
N LYS A 57 -5.73 -16.98 7.55
CA LYS A 57 -6.61 -17.88 6.79
C LYS A 57 -6.17 -17.84 5.33
N SER A 58 -6.33 -18.94 4.59
CA SER A 58 -5.96 -18.96 3.17
C SER A 58 -6.89 -19.80 2.31
N GLY A 59 -7.23 -19.25 1.14
CA GLY A 59 -7.85 -19.99 0.03
C GLY A 59 -9.31 -20.38 0.23
N ILE A 60 -9.97 -19.82 1.25
CA ILE A 60 -11.40 -20.01 1.58
C ILE A 60 -12.11 -18.64 1.56
N CYS A 61 -11.73 -17.80 0.60
CA CYS A 61 -12.47 -16.58 0.29
C CYS A 61 -13.65 -16.96 -0.62
N PRO A 62 -14.89 -16.56 -0.30
CA PRO A 62 -16.02 -16.82 -1.16
C PRO A 62 -16.02 -15.91 -2.40
N GLU A 63 -15.26 -14.83 -2.44
CA GLU A 63 -15.23 -13.91 -3.57
C GLU A 63 -14.48 -14.48 -4.79
N ASP A 64 -14.82 -14.01 -5.98
CA ASP A 64 -14.24 -14.44 -7.26
C ASP A 64 -13.29 -13.39 -7.90
N CYS A 65 -12.76 -12.46 -7.10
CA CYS A 65 -11.92 -11.34 -7.59
C CYS A 65 -10.82 -11.81 -8.56
N GLY A 66 -10.88 -11.35 -9.82
CA GLY A 66 -10.03 -11.86 -10.91
C GLY A 66 -8.52 -11.67 -10.73
N TYR A 67 -8.11 -10.69 -9.92
CA TYR A 67 -6.69 -10.43 -9.60
C TYR A 67 -6.19 -11.19 -8.36
N CYS A 68 -7.07 -11.85 -7.61
CA CYS A 68 -6.73 -12.38 -6.29
C CYS A 68 -6.44 -13.89 -6.32
N GLY A 69 -5.24 -14.29 -5.89
CA GLY A 69 -4.87 -15.71 -5.75
C GLY A 69 -5.71 -16.50 -4.73
N GLN A 70 -6.50 -15.83 -3.89
CA GLN A 70 -7.42 -16.47 -2.97
C GLN A 70 -8.85 -16.65 -3.52
N SER A 71 -9.17 -16.04 -4.67
CA SER A 71 -10.47 -16.12 -5.36
C SER A 71 -11.02 -17.54 -5.44
N ARG A 72 -12.32 -17.74 -5.25
CA ARG A 72 -12.98 -19.05 -5.30
C ARG A 72 -12.63 -19.83 -6.58
N GLU A 73 -12.43 -19.13 -7.69
CA GLU A 73 -12.10 -19.69 -9.02
C GLU A 73 -10.66 -20.21 -9.11
N MET A 74 -9.76 -19.79 -8.20
CA MET A 74 -8.38 -20.24 -8.19
C MET A 74 -8.27 -21.71 -7.73
N LYS A 75 -7.88 -22.59 -8.67
CA LYS A 75 -7.78 -24.04 -8.45
C LYS A 75 -6.54 -24.43 -7.63
N LYS A 76 -5.38 -23.78 -7.86
CA LYS A 76 -4.11 -24.09 -7.21
C LYS A 76 -3.78 -23.05 -6.15
N LYS A 77 -4.04 -23.37 -4.89
CA LYS A 77 -3.72 -22.52 -3.73
C LYS A 77 -3.63 -23.35 -2.45
N GLN A 78 -2.82 -22.90 -1.51
CA GLN A 78 -2.82 -23.46 -0.16
C GLN A 78 -4.17 -23.14 0.49
N ARG A 79 -4.80 -24.13 1.13
CA ARG A 79 -6.11 -23.97 1.78
C ARG A 79 -6.00 -24.37 3.24
N TYR A 80 -6.34 -23.44 4.12
CA TYR A 80 -6.46 -23.70 5.54
C TYR A 80 -7.48 -22.73 6.17
N ALA A 81 -8.18 -23.22 7.18
CA ALA A 81 -9.15 -22.44 7.96
C ALA A 81 -8.44 -21.33 8.75
N LEU A 82 -9.21 -20.55 9.51
CA LEU A 82 -8.61 -19.62 10.45
C LEU A 82 -7.67 -20.38 11.40
N ILE A 83 -6.41 -19.95 11.48
CA ILE A 83 -5.44 -20.55 12.39
C ILE A 83 -5.91 -20.37 13.85
N PRO A 84 -5.53 -21.29 14.75
CA PRO A 84 -5.86 -21.17 16.17
C PRO A 84 -5.43 -19.82 16.78
N GLU A 85 -6.22 -19.32 17.72
CA GLU A 85 -5.98 -18.02 18.40
C GLU A 85 -4.59 -17.94 19.04
N ASN A 86 -4.09 -19.04 19.62
CA ASN A 86 -2.75 -19.09 20.17
C ASN A 86 -1.67 -18.85 19.09
N GLN A 87 -1.85 -19.31 17.86
CA GLN A 87 -0.89 -19.02 16.78
C GLN A 87 -0.93 -17.55 16.35
N ILE A 88 -2.10 -16.91 16.38
CA ILE A 88 -2.24 -15.48 16.07
C ILE A 88 -1.50 -14.65 17.13
N THR A 89 -1.73 -14.95 18.41
CA THR A 89 -1.13 -14.22 19.53
C THR A 89 0.38 -14.45 19.62
N GLU A 90 0.87 -15.68 19.39
CA GLU A 90 2.31 -15.94 19.30
C GLU A 90 2.94 -15.24 18.10
N GLY A 91 2.26 -15.21 16.95
CA GLY A 91 2.71 -14.47 15.77
C GLY A 91 2.82 -12.95 15.99
N ALA A 92 1.95 -12.38 16.83
CA ALA A 92 2.02 -10.96 17.20
C ALA A 92 3.17 -10.65 18.16
N LYS A 93 3.58 -11.60 19.02
CA LYS A 93 4.68 -11.40 19.98
C LYS A 93 6.06 -11.39 19.35
N VAL A 94 6.22 -11.97 18.16
CA VAL A 94 7.49 -12.02 17.43
C VAL A 94 7.71 -10.83 16.49
N ALA A 95 6.71 -9.95 16.37
CA ALA A 95 6.72 -8.77 15.50
C ALA A 95 7.29 -7.53 16.19
#